data_AF-A0A969IL62-F1
#
_entry.id   AF-A0A969IL62-F1
#
_cell.length_a   1.000
_cell.length_b   1.000
_cell.length_c   1.000
_cell.angle_alpha   90.00
_cell.angle_beta   90.00
_cell.angle_gamma   90.00
#
_symmetry.space_group_name_H-M   'P 1'
#
loop_
_entity.id
_entity.type
_entity.pdbx_description
1 polymer ?
#
loop_
_entity_poly.entity_id
_entity_poly.type
_entity_poly.pdbx_seq_one_letter_code
_entity_poly.pdbx_strand_id
1 'polypeptide(L)' 'MLVCRADFPLAEGFGTDVSLTRTKTIMEGASHCDFRYSRKCD' A
#
# COMPACT_ATOMS: atom_id res chain seq x y z
N MET A 1 9.23 -2.66 -7.91
CA MET A 1 8.23 -3.74 -7.89
C MET A 1 7.57 -3.69 -6.52
N LEU A 2 6.27 -3.39 -6.46
CA LEU A 2 5.49 -3.38 -5.22
C LEU A 2 5.05 -4.82 -4.92
N VAL A 3 5.38 -5.32 -3.73
CA VAL A 3 5.11 -6.71 -3.33
C VAL A 3 4.04 -6.68 -2.25
N CYS A 4 2.86 -7.21 -2.57
CA CYS A 4 1.64 -7.17 -1.74
C CYS A 4 1.83 -7.47 -0.24
N ARG A 5 2.84 -8.27 0.14
CA ARG A 5 3.11 -8.65 1.53
C ARG A 5 4.15 -7.76 2.22
N ALA A 6 5.14 -7.27 1.49
CA ALA A 6 6.25 -6.50 2.07
C ALA A 6 5.91 -4.99 2.20
N ASP A 7 4.99 -4.48 1.38
CA ASP A 7 4.74 -3.05 1.29
C ASP A 7 4.04 -2.46 2.54
N PHE A 8 3.24 -3.26 3.27
CA PHE A 8 2.60 -2.80 4.51
C PHE A 8 3.62 -2.59 5.65
N PRO A 9 4.47 -3.58 6.00
CA PRO A 9 5.56 -3.35 6.95
C PRO A 9 6.51 -2.22 6.53
N LEU A 10 6.78 -2.08 5.22
CA LEU A 10 7.58 -0.98 4.71
C LEU A 10 6.91 0.39 4.95
N ALA A 11 5.60 0.49 4.71
CA ALA A 11 4.83 1.71 4.95
C ALA A 11 4.82 2.10 6.43
N GLU A 12 4.64 1.13 7.32
CA GLU A 12 4.72 1.32 8.78
C GLU A 12 6.10 1.82 9.22
N GLY A 13 7.17 1.35 8.57
CA GLY A 13 8.54 1.78 8.82
C GLY A 13 8.83 3.26 8.48
N PHE A 14 8.00 3.91 7.65
CA PHE A 14 8.15 5.34 7.35
C PHE A 14 7.57 6.27 8.43
N GLY A 15 6.91 5.72 9.46
CA GLY A 15 6.30 6.49 10.55
C GLY A 15 4.82 6.83 10.31
N THR A 16 4.19 7.50 11.28
CA THR A 16 2.72 7.70 11.36
C THR A 16 2.14 8.66 10.32
N ASP A 17 3.01 9.31 9.56
CA ASP A 17 2.63 10.33 8.58
C ASP A 17 2.47 9.74 7.19
N VAL A 18 2.96 8.52 6.97
CA VAL A 18 2.79 7.77 5.73
C VAL A 18 1.77 6.65 5.96
N SER A 19 0.83 6.51 5.04
CA SER A 19 -0.09 5.37 5.01
C SER A 19 -0.12 4.73 3.64
N LEU A 20 -0.32 3.41 3.61
CA LEU A 20 -0.54 2.63 2.40
C LEU A 20 -1.95 2.04 2.44
N THR A 21 -2.72 2.27 1.37
CA THR A 21 -4.00 1.61 1.11
C THR A 21 -3.91 0.73 -0.13
N ARG A 22 -4.44 -0.49 -0.04
CA ARG A 22 -4.67 -1.40 -1.15
C ARG A 22 -6.10 -1.90 -1.06
N THR A 23 -6.86 -1.79 -2.14
CA THR A 23 -8.27 -2.19 -2.18
C THR A 23 -8.54 -3.37 -3.10
N LYS A 24 -7.62 -3.70 -4.02
CA LYS A 24 -7.78 -4.81 -4.96
C LYS A 24 -6.46 -5.52 -5.26
N THR A 25 -6.55 -6.82 -5.49
CA THR A 25 -5.43 -7.65 -5.94
C THR A 25 -5.79 -8.55 -7.10
N ILE A 26 -4.77 -8.94 -7.88
CA ILE A 26 -4.92 -9.96 -8.93
C ILE A 26 -5.34 -11.31 -8.33
N MET A 27 -4.88 -11.65 -7.11
CA MET A 27 -5.28 -12.88 -6.41
C MET A 27 -6.77 -12.91 -6.07
N GLU A 28 -7.41 -11.74 -5.95
CA GLU A 28 -8.87 -11.60 -5.76
C GLU A 28 -9.63 -11.47 -7.09
N GLY A 29 -8.96 -11.63 -8.24
CA GLY A 29 -9.57 -11.56 -9.57
C GLY A 29 -9.62 -10.15 -10.18
N ALA A 30 -8.95 -9.16 -9.60
CA ALA A 30 -8.86 -7.83 -10.22
C ALA A 30 -7.93 -7.82 -11.44
N SER A 31 -8.18 -6.91 -12.40
CA SER A 31 -7.31 -6.74 -13.58
C SER A 31 -5.91 -6.21 -13.25
N HIS A 32 -5.75 -5.61 -12.07
CA HIS A 32 -4.48 -5.13 -11.54
C HIS A 32 -4.58 -4.96 -10.02
N CYS A 33 -3.43 -5.00 -9.35
CA CYS A 33 -3.32 -4.56 -7.96
C CYS A 33 -3.27 -3.03 -7.90
N ASP A 34 -3.82 -2.44 -6.85
CA ASP A 34 -3.63 -1.02 -6.55
C ASP A 34 -2.76 -0.81 -5.30
N PHE A 35 -2.07 0.31 -5.26
CA PHE A 35 -1.27 0.73 -4.11
C PHE A 35 -1.35 2.24 -4.05
N ARG A 36 -1.89 2.77 -2.95
CA ARG A 36 -2.02 4.20 -2.72
C ARG A 36 -1.28 4.60 -1.47
N TYR A 37 -0.14 5.25 -1.66
CA TYR A 37 0.56 5.94 -0.58
C TYR A 37 -0.03 7.34 -0.41
N SER A 38 -0.27 7.73 0.83
CA SER A 38 -0.61 9.11 1.20
C SER A 38 0.25 9.57 2.35
N ARG A 39 0.48 10.89 2.38
CA ARG A 39 1.08 11.56 3.53
C ARG A 39 0.03 12.41 4.21
N LYS A 40 0.04 12.46 5.55
CA LYS A 40 -0.73 13.47 6.27
C LYS A 40 -0.20 14.86 5.88
N CYS A 41 -1.11 15.76 5.54
CA CYS A 41 -0.78 17.16 5.34
C CYS A 41 -1.06 17.85 6.68
N ASP A 42 -0.04 18.46 7.27
CA ASP A 42 -0.22 19.44 8.33
C ASP A 42 -0.87 20.72 7.79
#